data_AF-A0A239GME7-F1
#
_entry.id   AF-A0A239GME7-F1
#
_cell.length_a   1.000
_cell.length_b   1.000
_cell.length_c   1.000
_cell.angle_alpha   90.00
_cell.angle_beta   90.00
_cell.angle_gamma   90.00
#
_symmetry.space_group_name_H-M   'P 1'
#
loop_
_entity.id
_entity.type
_entity.pdbx_description
1 polymer ?
#
loop_
_entity_poly.entity_id
_entity_poly.type
_entity_poly.pdbx_seq_one_letter_code
_entity_poly.pdbx_strand_id
1 'polypeptide(L)'
;MYLKRIHIRNFRVFDETGVEIIFNKGVNAIIGENNSGKSSIIDAIRIAFSTVPYKKDIFFSKSDFHINDDGTTAQWAQFDVFLEDVPPYLLEIWNPEKKTSGEFHVRFSSYTAANGMEKVKSSSWGIGTEGNPISSDTFEAI
;
A
#
# COMPACT_ATOMS: atom_id res chain seq x y z
N MET A 1 13.27 12.49 -2.09
CA MET A 1 11.98 11.79 -2.19
C MET A 1 11.24 11.80 -0.87
N TYR A 2 9.92 11.93 -0.88
CA TYR A 2 9.06 11.78 0.30
C TYR A 2 7.69 11.22 -0.07
N LEU A 3 7.00 10.60 0.89
CA LEU A 3 5.61 10.19 0.74
C LEU A 3 4.74 11.43 0.62
N LYS A 4 4.07 11.61 -0.53
CA LYS A 4 3.17 12.74 -0.77
C LYS A 4 1.73 12.39 -0.44
N ARG A 5 1.30 11.19 -0.80
CA ARG A 5 -0.07 10.74 -0.63
C ARG A 5 -0.14 9.22 -0.57
N ILE A 6 -1.08 8.69 0.20
CA ILE A 6 -1.46 7.28 0.18
C ILE A 6 -2.98 7.15 0.16
N HIS A 7 -3.52 6.28 -0.69
CA HIS A 7 -4.92 5.86 -0.65
C HIS A 7 -4.99 4.41 -0.20
N ILE A 8 -5.77 4.14 0.85
CA ILE A 8 -5.86 2.84 1.52
C ILE A 8 -7.30 2.35 1.40
N ARG A 9 -7.51 1.16 0.83
CA ARG A 9 -8.84 0.56 0.64
C ARG A 9 -8.91 -0.86 1.17
N ASN A 10 -10.07 -1.20 1.74
CA ASN A 10 -10.41 -2.52 2.29
C ASN A 10 -9.37 -3.06 3.30
N PHE A 11 -8.89 -2.19 4.18
CA PHE A 11 -7.88 -2.52 5.18
C PHE A 11 -8.34 -2.13 6.58
N ARG A 12 -8.55 -3.14 7.43
CA ARG A 12 -8.98 -3.02 8.83
C ARG A 12 -10.24 -2.16 8.99
N VAL A 13 -10.10 -0.91 9.41
CA VAL A 13 -11.20 0.02 9.65
C VAL A 13 -11.63 0.76 8.38
N PHE A 14 -10.82 0.72 7.31
CA PHE A 14 -11.10 1.40 6.06
C PHE A 14 -11.78 0.44 5.08
N ASP A 15 -12.99 0.80 4.67
CA ASP A 15 -13.82 0.08 3.72
C ASP A 15 -13.34 0.23 2.26
N GLU A 16 -14.20 -0.13 1.31
CA GLU A 16 -13.90 -0.01 -0.12
C GLU A 16 -13.73 1.45 -0.59
N THR A 17 -14.45 2.39 0.01
CA THR A 17 -14.25 3.83 -0.22
C THR A 17 -12.85 4.23 0.19
N GLY A 18 -12.42 3.71 1.34
CA GLY A 18 -11.07 3.85 1.85
C GLY A 18 -10.79 5.23 2.44
N VAL A 19 -9.50 5.51 2.64
CA VAL A 19 -9.02 6.79 3.17
C VAL A 19 -7.84 7.30 2.36
N GLU A 20 -7.87 8.59 2.03
CA GLU A 20 -6.78 9.29 1.38
C GLU A 20 -6.06 10.19 2.41
N ILE A 21 -4.75 10.03 2.51
CA ILE A 21 -3.91 10.84 3.41
C ILE A 21 -2.90 11.60 2.56
N ILE A 22 -2.84 12.91 2.76
CA ILE A 22 -1.89 13.81 2.11
C ILE A 22 -0.83 14.22 3.13
N PHE A 23 0.43 14.12 2.72
CA PHE A 23 1.59 14.45 3.53
C PHE A 23 2.30 15.69 2.97
N ASN A 24 2.81 16.50 3.87
CA ASN A 24 3.71 17.59 3.56
C ASN A 24 5.16 17.13 3.63
N LYS A 25 6.04 17.83 2.93
CA LYS A 25 7.48 17.65 3.10
C LYS A 25 7.88 18.07 4.52
N GLY A 26 8.63 17.23 5.22
CA GLY A 26 9.03 17.46 6.61
C GLY A 26 8.16 16.73 7.61
N VAL A 27 7.74 17.41 8.67
CA VAL A 27 7.03 16.81 9.81
C VAL A 27 5.53 16.80 9.57
N ASN A 28 4.92 15.63 9.77
CA ASN A 28 3.47 15.44 9.71
C ASN A 28 2.98 14.88 11.04
N ALA A 29 1.78 15.28 11.48
CA ALA A 29 1.15 14.76 12.69
C ALA A 29 -0.22 14.16 12.34
N ILE A 30 -0.46 12.93 12.78
CA ILE A 30 -1.76 12.24 12.64
C ILE A 30 -2.43 12.23 14.00
N ILE A 31 -3.56 12.94 14.13
CA ILE A 31 -4.29 13.12 15.39
C ILE A 31 -5.75 12.72 15.16
N GLY A 32 -6.38 12.16 16.18
CA GLY A 32 -7.75 11.67 16.13
C GLY A 32 -8.06 10.79 17.34
N GLU A 33 -9.31 10.37 17.47
CA GLU A 33 -9.77 9.52 18.58
C GLU A 33 -9.14 8.13 18.58
N ASN A 34 -9.18 7.45 19.72
CA ASN A 34 -8.74 6.06 19.78
C ASN A 34 -9.57 5.21 18.82
N ASN A 35 -8.91 4.24 18.19
CA ASN A 35 -9.52 3.36 17.19
C ASN A 35 -9.95 4.03 15.87
N SER A 36 -9.65 5.31 15.64
CA SER A 36 -9.98 6.01 14.38
C SER A 36 -9.12 5.63 13.17
N GLY A 37 -8.35 4.54 13.23
CA GLY A 37 -7.48 4.09 12.13
C GLY A 37 -6.08 4.71 12.06
N LYS A 38 -5.64 5.49 13.05
CA LYS A 38 -4.29 6.10 13.06
C LYS A 38 -3.17 5.05 12.94
N SER A 39 -3.21 4.00 13.75
CA SER A 39 -2.24 2.90 13.68
C SER A 39 -2.35 2.14 12.36
N SER A 40 -3.55 2.00 11.81
CA SER A 40 -3.78 1.40 10.49
C SER A 40 -3.10 2.20 9.38
N ILE A 41 -3.15 3.53 9.40
CA ILE A 41 -2.42 4.35 8.41
C ILE A 41 -0.91 4.06 8.45
N ILE A 42 -0.33 4.03 9.65
CA ILE A 42 1.11 3.74 9.81
C ILE A 42 1.45 2.31 9.36
N ASP A 43 0.63 1.33 9.71
CA ASP A 43 0.86 -0.06 9.30
C ASP A 43 0.69 -0.25 7.79
N ALA A 44 -0.28 0.40 7.15
CA ALA A 44 -0.43 0.37 5.70
C ALA A 44 0.81 0.91 4.99
N ILE A 45 1.39 2.01 5.48
CA ILE A 45 2.66 2.56 4.97
C ILE A 45 3.78 1.51 5.16
N ARG A 46 3.94 0.97 6.37
CA ARG A 46 4.98 -0.03 6.65
C ARG A 46 4.86 -1.26 5.75
N ILE A 47 3.64 -1.77 5.58
CA ILE A 47 3.35 -2.93 4.74
C ILE A 47 3.63 -2.61 3.27
N ALA A 48 3.19 -1.47 2.75
CA ALA A 48 3.42 -1.07 1.36
C ALA A 48 4.91 -1.10 1.00
N PHE A 49 5.76 -0.48 1.84
CA PHE A 49 7.22 -0.44 1.63
C PHE A 49 7.95 -1.75 1.99
N SER A 50 7.28 -2.70 2.66
CA SER A 50 7.86 -4.00 3.03
C SER A 50 7.46 -5.13 2.10
N THR A 51 6.38 -4.96 1.33
CA THR A 51 5.83 -6.00 0.46
C THR A 51 6.74 -6.29 -0.72
N VAL A 52 7.21 -5.26 -1.43
CA VAL A 52 8.08 -5.43 -2.61
C VAL A 52 9.46 -6.01 -2.25
N PRO A 53 10.14 -5.55 -1.18
CA PRO A 53 11.41 -6.17 -0.75
C PRO A 53 11.23 -7.52 -0.03
N TYR A 54 9.99 -8.01 0.11
CA TYR A 54 9.67 -9.27 0.80
C TYR A 54 10.23 -9.36 2.24
N LYS A 55 10.06 -8.30 3.05
CA LYS A 55 10.50 -8.32 4.45
C LYS A 55 9.57 -9.20 5.30
N LYS A 56 10.09 -10.35 5.74
CA LYS A 56 9.30 -11.39 6.44
C LYS A 56 8.60 -10.94 7.71
N ASP A 57 9.10 -9.91 8.40
CA ASP A 57 8.57 -9.47 9.70
C ASP A 57 7.42 -8.46 9.57
N ILE A 58 7.18 -7.91 8.37
CA ILE A 58 6.11 -6.95 8.11
C ILE A 58 5.34 -7.42 6.87
N PHE A 59 4.20 -8.06 7.10
CA PHE A 59 3.40 -8.63 6.04
C PHE A 59 1.91 -8.35 6.24
N PHE A 60 1.17 -8.35 5.14
CA PHE A 60 -0.29 -8.30 5.15
C PHE A 60 -0.85 -9.68 5.50
N SER A 61 -1.69 -9.74 6.52
CA SER A 61 -2.33 -10.97 7.00
C SER A 61 -3.81 -11.02 6.61
N LYS A 62 -4.46 -12.18 6.78
CA LYS A 62 -5.90 -12.29 6.50
C LYS A 62 -6.76 -11.40 7.40
N SER A 63 -6.34 -11.21 8.65
CA SER A 63 -7.04 -10.34 9.61
C SER A 63 -6.91 -8.86 9.29
N ASP A 64 -6.09 -8.49 8.32
CA ASP A 64 -5.96 -7.11 7.87
C ASP A 64 -7.02 -6.70 6.84
N PHE A 65 -7.74 -7.66 6.23
CA PHE A 65 -8.88 -7.31 5.37
C PHE A 65 -10.00 -6.65 6.18
N HIS A 66 -10.62 -5.65 5.57
CA HIS A 66 -11.81 -5.02 6.16
C HIS A 66 -12.95 -6.01 6.33
N ILE A 67 -13.71 -5.86 7.42
CA ILE A 67 -14.96 -6.58 7.65
C ILE A 67 -16.08 -5.58 7.36
N ASN A 68 -16.88 -5.87 6.33
CA ASN A 68 -18.01 -5.06 5.91
C ASN A 68 -19.11 -5.05 6.98
N ASP A 69 -20.04 -4.10 6.88
CA ASP A 69 -21.16 -3.96 7.82
C ASP A 69 -22.06 -5.21 7.90
N ASP A 70 -22.10 -6.02 6.83
CA ASP A 70 -22.83 -7.29 6.79
C ASP A 70 -22.06 -8.47 7.41
N GLY A 71 -20.86 -8.23 7.94
CA GLY A 71 -19.98 -9.21 8.56
C GLY A 71 -19.11 -9.99 7.57
N THR A 72 -19.19 -9.70 6.27
CA THR A 72 -18.33 -10.36 5.27
C THR A 72 -16.94 -9.74 5.25
N THR A 73 -15.91 -10.57 5.05
CA THR A 73 -14.53 -10.11 4.89
C THR A 73 -14.26 -9.70 3.45
N ALA A 74 -13.68 -8.53 3.24
CA ALA A 74 -13.24 -8.07 1.94
C ALA A 74 -12.26 -9.05 1.30
N GLN A 75 -12.43 -9.32 0.00
CA GLN A 75 -11.59 -10.30 -0.72
C GLN A 75 -10.30 -9.68 -1.28
N TRP A 76 -10.17 -8.36 -1.17
CA TRP A 76 -8.99 -7.62 -1.62
C TRP A 76 -8.74 -6.41 -0.74
N ALA A 77 -7.51 -5.91 -0.77
CA ALA A 77 -7.11 -4.62 -0.18
C ALA A 77 -6.08 -3.97 -1.11
N GLN A 78 -6.00 -2.64 -1.12
CA GLN A 78 -5.07 -1.93 -1.98
C GLN A 78 -4.49 -0.69 -1.29
N PHE A 79 -3.19 -0.52 -1.46
CA PHE A 79 -2.44 0.68 -1.07
C PHE A 79 -1.88 1.33 -2.32
N ASP A 80 -2.33 2.54 -2.61
CA ASP A 80 -1.82 3.35 -3.71
C ASP A 80 -0.91 4.44 -3.14
N VAL A 81 0.39 4.34 -3.42
CA VAL A 81 1.41 5.20 -2.83
C VAL A 81 1.91 6.19 -3.88
N PHE A 82 1.86 7.47 -3.54
CA PHE A 82 2.34 8.56 -4.39
C PHE A 82 3.46 9.31 -3.69
N LEU A 83 4.54 9.52 -4.42
CA LEU A 83 5.80 10.08 -3.96
C LEU A 83 6.08 11.38 -4.70
N GLU A 84 6.81 12.27 -4.04
CA GLU A 84 7.40 13.46 -4.65
C GLU A 84 8.91 13.50 -4.44
N ASP A 85 9.61 14.32 -5.22
CA ASP A 85 11.08 14.37 -5.32
C ASP A 85 11.69 13.00 -5.66
N VAL A 86 11.04 12.26 -6.56
CA VAL A 86 11.50 10.94 -7.04
C VAL A 86 12.61 11.14 -8.07
N PRO A 87 13.81 10.55 -7.87
CA PRO A 87 14.88 10.63 -8.85
C PRO A 87 14.53 9.92 -10.18
N PRO A 88 14.91 10.48 -11.34
CA PRO A 88 14.61 9.87 -12.64
C PRO A 88 15.24 8.48 -12.87
N TYR A 89 16.24 8.08 -12.07
CA TYR A 89 16.85 6.74 -12.18
C TYR A 89 15.97 5.63 -11.59
N LEU A 90 14.96 5.97 -10.77
CA LEU A 90 13.98 5.00 -10.23
C LEU A 90 12.87 4.76 -11.26
N LEU A 91 13.24 4.22 -12.42
CA LEU A 91 12.38 4.14 -13.62
C LEU A 91 11.04 3.43 -13.40
N GLU A 92 11.01 2.45 -12.49
CA GLU A 92 9.80 1.66 -12.23
C GLU A 92 8.70 2.50 -11.55
N ILE A 93 9.08 3.51 -10.79
CA ILE A 93 8.14 4.36 -10.03
C ILE A 93 8.14 5.81 -10.48
N TRP A 94 9.13 6.27 -11.25
CA TRP A 94 9.27 7.68 -11.64
C TRP A 94 8.37 8.07 -12.81
N ASN A 95 7.57 9.12 -12.64
CA ASN A 95 6.59 9.55 -13.64
C ASN A 95 7.22 10.52 -14.66
N PRO A 96 7.34 10.13 -15.95
CA PRO A 96 7.96 10.97 -16.96
C PRO A 96 7.17 12.22 -17.33
N GLU A 97 5.84 12.20 -17.17
CA GLU A 97 4.97 13.33 -17.48
C GLU A 97 5.01 14.40 -16.38
N LYS A 98 5.26 13.97 -15.14
CA LYS A 98 5.34 14.82 -13.95
C LYS A 98 6.72 14.68 -13.32
N LYS A 99 7.65 15.51 -13.81
CA LYS A 99 9.13 15.47 -13.64
C LYS A 99 9.69 15.05 -12.27
N THR A 100 8.97 15.20 -11.16
CA THR A 100 9.45 14.85 -9.81
C THR A 100 8.53 13.91 -9.04
N SER A 101 7.42 13.46 -9.64
CA SER A 101 6.50 12.53 -8.96
C SER A 101 6.81 11.09 -9.28
N GLY A 102 6.37 10.21 -8.41
CA GLY A 102 6.34 8.79 -8.69
C GLY A 102 5.24 8.08 -7.93
N GLU A 103 4.99 6.84 -8.30
CA GLU A 103 3.94 6.03 -7.69
C GLU A 103 4.27 4.55 -7.75
N PHE A 104 3.73 3.82 -6.78
CA PHE A 104 3.63 2.38 -6.83
C PHE A 104 2.38 1.94 -6.08
N HIS A 105 1.96 0.72 -6.39
CA HIS A 105 0.71 0.17 -5.94
C HIS A 105 0.94 -1.23 -5.41
N VAL A 106 0.21 -1.58 -4.36
CA VAL A 106 0.23 -2.92 -3.79
C VAL A 106 -1.20 -3.37 -3.58
N ARG A 107 -1.56 -4.51 -4.18
CA ARG A 107 -2.86 -5.16 -4.03
C ARG A 107 -2.70 -6.51 -3.36
N PHE A 108 -3.53 -6.74 -2.36
CA PHE A 108 -3.67 -8.00 -1.67
C PHE A 108 -4.97 -8.66 -2.08
N SER A 109 -4.98 -9.97 -2.26
CA SER A 109 -6.21 -10.73 -2.52
C SER A 109 -6.22 -12.03 -1.75
N SER A 110 -7.35 -12.35 -1.16
CA SER A 110 -7.62 -13.68 -0.61
C SER A 110 -7.82 -14.67 -1.76
N TYR A 111 -7.39 -15.90 -1.54
CA TYR A 111 -7.71 -17.03 -2.41
C TYR A 111 -7.69 -18.32 -1.61
N THR A 112 -8.49 -19.29 -2.04
CA THR A 112 -8.50 -20.63 -1.44
C THR A 112 -7.51 -21.51 -2.18
N ALA A 113 -6.50 -22.02 -1.48
CA ALA A 113 -5.56 -22.97 -2.03
C ALA A 113 -6.22 -24.35 -2.22
N ALA A 114 -5.60 -25.21 -3.04
CA ALA A 114 -6.12 -26.56 -3.34
C ALA A 114 -6.37 -27.44 -2.11
N ASN A 115 -5.74 -27.14 -0.98
CA ASN A 115 -5.93 -27.82 0.30
C ASN A 115 -7.02 -27.19 1.19
N GLY A 116 -7.83 -26.28 0.66
CA GLY A 116 -8.90 -25.59 1.38
C GLY A 116 -8.43 -24.46 2.31
N MET A 117 -7.12 -24.25 2.46
CA MET A 117 -6.63 -23.11 3.24
C MET A 117 -6.76 -21.83 2.44
N GLU A 118 -7.44 -20.83 3.01
CA GLU A 118 -7.32 -19.46 2.51
C GLU A 118 -5.87 -18.99 2.63
N LYS A 119 -5.43 -18.17 1.69
CA LYS A 119 -4.11 -17.53 1.67
C LYS A 119 -4.26 -16.12 1.13
N VAL A 120 -3.24 -15.30 1.38
CA VAL A 120 -3.13 -13.96 0.80
C VAL A 120 -2.06 -14.01 -0.29
N LYS A 121 -2.40 -13.50 -1.47
CA LYS A 121 -1.40 -13.16 -2.50
C LYS A 121 -1.23 -11.65 -2.53
N SER A 122 -0.02 -11.18 -2.78
CA SER A 122 0.27 -9.78 -3.08
C SER A 122 0.68 -9.63 -4.54
N SER A 123 0.21 -8.56 -5.17
CA SER A 123 0.67 -8.05 -6.46
C SER A 123 1.14 -6.63 -6.24
N SER A 124 2.24 -6.25 -6.87
CA SER A 124 2.77 -4.89 -6.78
C SER A 124 3.24 -4.44 -8.16
N TRP A 125 2.96 -3.19 -8.47
CA TRP A 125 3.38 -2.57 -9.72
C TRP A 125 3.78 -1.13 -9.50
N GLY A 126 4.66 -0.64 -10.36
CA GLY A 126 5.03 0.76 -10.42
C GLY A 126 4.01 1.58 -11.19
N ILE A 127 4.47 2.47 -12.06
CA ILE A 127 3.58 3.33 -12.85
C ILE A 127 2.69 2.55 -13.81
N GLY A 128 1.47 3.05 -14.00
CA GLY A 128 0.54 2.58 -15.02
C GLY A 128 -0.38 1.48 -14.51
N THR A 129 -0.41 0.34 -15.21
CA THR A 129 -1.39 -0.73 -14.96
C THR A 129 -0.80 -1.89 -14.18
N GLU A 130 -1.68 -2.60 -13.46
CA GLU A 130 -1.37 -3.87 -12.78
C GLU A 130 -0.67 -4.83 -13.75
N GLY A 131 0.55 -5.27 -13.39
CA GLY A 131 1.40 -6.12 -14.22
C GLY A 131 2.75 -5.51 -14.61
N ASN A 132 2.93 -4.20 -14.50
CA ASN A 132 4.25 -3.57 -14.64
C ASN A 132 5.11 -3.93 -13.43
N PRO A 133 6.16 -4.76 -13.58
CA PRO A 133 6.90 -5.25 -12.44
C PRO A 133 7.64 -4.09 -11.74
N ILE A 134 7.73 -4.20 -10.43
CA ILE A 134 8.57 -3.36 -9.58
C ILE A 134 9.53 -4.29 -8.84
N SER A 135 10.81 -4.01 -8.93
CA SER A 135 11.88 -4.79 -8.32
C SER A 135 12.13 -4.38 -6.87
N SER A 136 12.69 -5.30 -6.09
CA SER A 136 13.16 -5.02 -4.73
C SER A 136 14.23 -3.92 -4.70
N ASP A 137 15.09 -3.89 -5.71
CA ASP A 137 16.23 -2.98 -5.83
C ASP A 137 15.78 -1.51 -5.84
N THR A 138 14.63 -1.22 -6.44
CA THR A 138 14.00 0.11 -6.40
C THR A 138 13.78 0.61 -4.98
N PHE A 139 13.51 -0.29 -4.01
CA PHE A 139 13.28 0.07 -2.61
C PHE A 139 14.51 -0.04 -1.72
N GLU A 140 15.54 -0.78 -2.13
CA GLU A 140 16.83 -0.80 -1.45
C GLU A 140 17.68 0.44 -1.75
N ALA A 141 17.41 1.10 -2.89
CA ALA A 141 18.07 2.33 -3.33
C ALA A 141 17.53 3.62 -2.68
N ILE A 142 16.55 3.52 -1.77
CA ILE A 142 15.83 4.63 -1.12
C ILE A 142 16.25 4.75 0.36
#